data_AF-A0A7C7W539-F1
#
_entry.id   AF-A0A7C7W539-F1
#
_cell.length_a   1.000
_cell.length_b   1.000
_cell.length_c   1.000
_cell.angle_alpha   90.00
_cell.angle_beta   90.00
_cell.angle_gamma   90.00
#
_symmetry.space_group_name_H-M   'P 1'
#
loop_
_entity.id
_entity.type
_entity.pdbx_description
1 polymer ?
#
loop_
_entity_poly.entity_id
_entity_poly.type
_entity_poly.pdbx_seq_one_letter_code
_entity_poly.pdbx_strand_id
1 'polypeptide(L)' 'MWAPGDWHSPAPIFFLAVEKGTKFRFALASRSKDLVEKTASLLKEALVNFGVGAKTFSGYGYFILK' A
#
# COMPACT_ATOMS: atom_id res chain seq x y z
N MET A 1 -20.07 -7.17 -33.89
CA MET A 1 -19.18 -7.52 -32.77
C MET A 1 -18.83 -6.22 -32.06
N TRP A 2 -19.49 -5.91 -30.95
CA TRP A 2 -19.07 -4.78 -30.12
C TRP A 2 -17.89 -5.24 -29.26
N ALA A 3 -16.80 -4.48 -29.26
CA ALA A 3 -15.66 -4.71 -28.38
C ALA A 3 -16.05 -4.30 -26.93
N PRO A 4 -15.45 -4.91 -25.89
CA PRO A 4 -15.74 -4.55 -24.50
C PRO A 4 -15.51 -3.06 -24.24
N GLY A 5 -16.47 -2.49 -23.51
CA GLY A 5 -16.72 -1.06 -23.34
C GLY A 5 -16.29 -0.47 -22.01
N ASP A 6 -15.00 -0.45 -21.63
CA ASP A 6 -14.52 0.10 -20.34
C ASP A 6 -14.44 1.65 -20.27
N TRP A 7 -15.40 2.36 -20.88
CA TRP A 7 -15.44 3.82 -20.87
C TRP A 7 -16.00 4.32 -19.54
N HIS A 8 -15.15 4.38 -18.51
CA HIS A 8 -15.37 5.26 -17.38
C HIS A 8 -15.48 6.71 -17.90
N SER A 9 -16.61 7.38 -17.67
CA SER A 9 -16.66 8.84 -17.82
C SER A 9 -15.54 9.45 -16.96
N PRO A 10 -14.71 10.37 -17.48
CA PRO A 10 -13.61 10.92 -16.72
C PRO A 10 -14.16 11.83 -15.60
N ALA A 11 -14.35 11.26 -14.42
CA ALA A 11 -14.59 11.99 -13.19
C ALA A 11 -13.23 12.20 -12.50
N PRO A 12 -12.65 13.41 -12.51
CA PRO A 12 -11.38 13.66 -11.83
C PRO A 12 -11.56 13.51 -10.32
N ILE A 13 -10.81 12.57 -9.72
CA ILE A 13 -10.76 12.35 -8.28
C ILE A 13 -9.42 12.88 -7.77
N PHE A 14 -9.47 13.94 -6.96
CA PHE A 14 -8.29 14.45 -6.25
C PHE A 14 -7.88 13.47 -5.16
N PHE A 15 -6.57 13.27 -5.00
CA PHE A 15 -6.01 12.45 -3.93
C PHE A 15 -4.79 13.18 -3.34
N LEU A 16 -4.61 13.06 -2.04
CA LEU A 16 -3.45 13.60 -1.36
C LEU A 16 -2.28 12.62 -1.49
N ALA A 17 -1.10 13.14 -1.82
CA ALA A 17 0.14 12.38 -1.86
C ALA A 17 1.04 12.81 -0.70
N VAL A 18 1.65 11.84 -0.05
CA VAL A 18 2.66 12.07 1.00
C VAL A 18 4.03 12.10 0.34
N GLU A 19 4.88 13.04 0.77
CA GLU A 19 6.23 13.20 0.25
C GLU A 19 7.14 12.01 0.62
N LYS A 20 8.05 11.66 -0.30
CA LYS A 20 9.09 10.65 -0.08
C LYS A 20 9.95 11.01 1.13
N GLY A 21 10.25 10.02 1.96
CA GLY A 21 11.07 10.21 3.17
C GLY A 21 10.26 10.51 4.44
N THR A 22 8.95 10.71 4.32
CA THR A 22 8.04 10.77 5.47
C THR A 22 8.11 9.46 6.26
N LYS A 23 8.27 9.55 7.58
CA LYS A 23 8.38 8.38 8.46
C LYS A 23 7.03 8.01 9.04
N PHE A 24 6.69 6.73 9.00
CA PHE A 24 5.48 6.17 9.58
C PHE A 24 5.83 5.19 10.69
N ARG A 25 4.96 5.12 11.70
CA ARG A 25 5.04 4.09 12.76
C ARG A 25 3.90 3.09 12.54
N PHE A 26 4.26 1.83 12.43
CA PHE A 26 3.33 0.71 12.39
C PHE A 26 3.39 -0.02 13.73
N ALA A 27 2.23 -0.36 14.28
CA ALA A 27 2.12 -1.07 15.54
C ALA A 27 1.28 -2.34 15.33
N LEU A 28 1.72 -3.45 15.92
CA LEU A 28 1.05 -4.74 15.87
C LEU A 28 0.79 -5.20 17.30
N ALA A 29 -0.39 -5.75 17.55
CA ALA A 29 -0.77 -6.27 18.85
C ALA A 29 -1.50 -7.60 18.69
N SER A 30 -1.10 -8.60 19.47
CA SER A 30 -1.80 -9.87 19.61
C SER A 30 -1.46 -10.47 20.97
N ARG A 31 -2.36 -11.32 21.49
CA ARG A 31 -2.10 -12.11 22.70
C ARG A 31 -1.06 -13.21 22.45
N SER A 32 -0.89 -13.64 21.20
CA SER A 32 0.14 -14.60 20.80
C SER A 32 1.34 -13.85 20.25
N LYS A 33 2.50 -14.08 20.87
CA LYS A 33 3.78 -13.50 20.45
C LYS A 33 4.16 -13.95 19.03
N ASP A 34 4.01 -15.24 18.73
CA ASP A 34 4.35 -15.82 17.41
C ASP A 34 3.55 -15.16 16.27
N LEU A 35 2.28 -14.83 16.52
CA LEU A 35 1.46 -14.13 15.53
C LEU A 35 1.96 -12.70 15.30
N VAL A 36 2.40 -11.99 16.34
CA VAL A 36 2.98 -10.64 16.17
C VAL A 36 4.25 -10.72 15.34
N GLU A 37 5.14 -11.65 15.64
CA GLU A 37 6.42 -11.81 14.93
C GLU A 37 6.21 -12.19 13.47
N LYS A 38 5.35 -13.17 13.20
CA LYS A 38 4.99 -13.57 11.83
C LYS A 38 4.36 -12.42 11.05
N THR A 39 3.44 -11.69 11.66
CA THR A 39 2.78 -10.54 11.03
C THR A 39 3.76 -9.40 10.78
N ALA A 40 4.70 -9.16 11.69
CA ALA A 40 5.74 -8.15 11.51
C ALA A 40 6.62 -8.45 10.30
N SER A 41 6.98 -9.73 10.09
CA SER A 41 7.73 -10.16 8.91
C SER A 41 6.94 -9.93 7.62
N LEU A 42 5.69 -10.39 7.59
CA LEU A 42 4.81 -10.25 6.41
C LEU A 42 4.52 -8.78 6.09
N LEU A 43 4.28 -7.95 7.10
CA LEU A 43 4.02 -6.53 6.93
C LEU A 43 5.23 -5.82 6.31
N LYS A 44 6.45 -6.13 6.79
CA LYS A 44 7.68 -5.57 6.22
C LYS A 44 7.82 -5.92 4.74
N GLU A 45 7.57 -7.17 4.39
CA GLU A 45 7.62 -7.62 2.99
C GLU A 45 6.55 -6.94 2.13
N ALA A 46 5.31 -6.85 2.62
CA ALA A 46 4.21 -6.18 1.93
C ALA A 46 4.52 -4.70 1.65
N LEU A 47 5.04 -3.98 2.64
CA LEU A 47 5.35 -2.56 2.54
C LEU A 47 6.47 -2.27 1.53
N VAL A 48 7.44 -3.17 1.38
CA VAL A 48 8.58 -3.02 0.46
C VAL A 48 8.22 -3.48 -0.96
N ASN A 49 7.47 -4.58 -1.11
CA ASN A 49 7.30 -5.24 -2.41
C ASN A 49 5.95 -4.98 -3.08
N PHE A 50 4.92 -4.65 -2.31
CA PHE A 50 3.55 -4.46 -2.82
C PHE A 50 3.08 -3.00 -2.70
N GLY A 51 3.59 -2.29 -1.70
CA GLY A 51 3.17 -0.93 -1.38
C GLY A 51 1.76 -0.87 -0.78
N VAL A 52 1.37 0.29 -0.28
CA VAL A 52 0.04 0.55 0.31
C VAL A 52 -0.49 1.92 -0.09
N GLY A 53 -1.80 2.01 -0.28
CA GLY A 53 -2.50 3.21 -0.75
C GLY A 53 -2.92 3.08 -2.21
N ALA A 54 -3.25 4.21 -2.83
CA ALA A 54 -3.66 4.24 -4.23
C ALA A 54 -2.45 4.23 -5.18
N LYS A 55 -2.66 3.76 -6.42
CA LYS A 55 -1.69 3.86 -7.53
C LYS A 55 -0.36 3.13 -7.28
N THR A 56 -0.37 2.01 -6.55
CA THR A 56 0.82 1.17 -6.33
C THR A 56 1.42 0.67 -7.64
N PHE A 57 0.58 0.28 -8.62
CA PHE A 57 1.06 -0.09 -9.97
C PHE A 57 1.83 1.03 -10.68
N SER A 58 1.60 2.30 -10.31
CA SER A 58 2.33 3.46 -10.84
C SER A 58 3.49 3.91 -9.93
N GLY A 59 3.88 3.09 -8.95
CA GLY A 59 5.06 3.34 -8.09
C GLY A 59 4.79 4.12 -6.80
N TYR A 60 3.52 4.39 -6.45
CA TYR A 60 3.19 5.06 -5.18
C TYR A 60 3.12 4.07 -4.00
N GLY A 61 3.31 4.56 -2.78
CA GLY A 61 2.98 3.80 -1.57
C GLY A 61 4.00 2.76 -1.12
N TYR A 62 5.19 2.73 -1.71
CA TYR A 62 6.28 1.84 -1.30
C TYR A 62 7.10 2.42 -0.16
N PHE A 63 7.57 1.56 0.75
CA PHE A 63 8.32 1.94 1.93
C PHE A 63 9.74 1.39 1.91
N ILE A 64 10.65 2.10 2.57
CA ILE A 64 12.01 1.64 2.85
C ILE A 64 12.09 1.39 4.35
N LEU A 65 12.53 0.20 4.73
CA LEU A 65 12.76 -0.15 6.13
C LEU A 65 13.97 0.64 6.64
N LYS A 66 13.79 1.30 7.78
CA LYS A 66 14.86 2.01 8.48
C LYS A 66 15.33 1.22 9.70
#